data_AF-A0A1Y4WRW2-F1
#
_entry.id   AF-A0A1Y4WRW2-F1
#
_cell.length_a   1.000
_cell.length_b   1.000
_cell.length_c   1.000
_cell.angle_alpha   90.00
_cell.angle_beta   90.00
_cell.angle_gamma   90.00
#
_symmetry.space_group_name_H-M   'P 1'
#
loop_
_entity.id
_entity.type
_entity.pdbx_description
1 polymer ?
#
loop_
_entity_poly.entity_id
_entity_poly.type
_entity_poly.pdbx_seq_one_letter_code
_entity_poly.pdbx_strand_id
1 'polypeptide(L)'
;MIRTDTHYIGRPVRSLQTMLRTLSYVYPFLPRVTPDGIFGERTLEAVMLLQREFFPPVTGRVDQGTWDAITALYRQAERRLSAPLPVTTSPGDEIVHLNSVQSMFRGLGSVLDGVEPGAVNGRHDGPTTRNLQWLQRAGGRPETGRLDPESQHTLEQLYRIFVTHAQSPWLTRPELLGGS
;
A
#
# COMPACT_ATOMS: atom_id res chain seq x y z
N MET A 1 -18.23 26.97 7.70
CA MET A 1 -17.95 25.52 7.54
C MET A 1 -16.48 25.39 7.13
N ILE A 2 -15.58 25.23 8.10
CA ILE A 2 -14.12 25.27 7.89
C ILE A 2 -13.65 23.83 7.66
N ARG A 3 -13.19 23.52 6.43
CA ARG A 3 -12.48 22.28 6.13
C ARG A 3 -11.02 22.46 6.55
N THR A 4 -10.65 21.78 7.62
CA THR A 4 -9.27 21.71 8.09
C THR A 4 -8.58 20.57 7.34
N ASP A 5 -8.19 20.80 6.09
CA ASP A 5 -7.31 19.87 5.38
C ASP A 5 -5.87 20.21 5.75
N THR A 6 -5.30 19.32 6.56
CA THR A 6 -3.96 19.34 7.12
C THR A 6 -2.93 19.65 6.03
N HIS A 7 -2.54 20.92 5.99
CA HIS A 7 -1.47 21.50 5.21
C HIS A 7 -0.18 20.69 5.48
N TYR A 8 0.46 20.14 4.43
CA TYR A 8 1.82 19.59 4.46
C TYR A 8 2.86 20.71 4.73
N ILE A 9 2.69 21.48 5.81
CA ILE A 9 3.63 22.51 6.27
C ILE A 9 4.79 21.80 6.96
N GLY A 10 5.78 21.50 6.15
CA GLY A 10 7.11 21.24 6.65
C GLY A 10 8.11 21.63 5.59
N ARG A 11 7.95 21.07 4.37
CA ARG A 11 8.74 21.34 3.15
C ARG A 11 7.97 20.95 1.87
N PRO A 12 6.96 21.71 1.42
CA PRO A 12 6.08 21.32 0.29
C PRO A 12 6.85 21.04 -1.01
N VAL A 13 7.92 21.79 -1.26
CA VAL A 13 8.80 21.59 -2.42
C VAL A 13 9.50 20.23 -2.37
N ARG A 14 9.99 19.81 -1.19
CA ARG A 14 10.68 18.53 -1.04
C ARG A 14 9.73 17.36 -1.29
N SER A 15 8.49 17.47 -0.83
CA SER A 15 7.44 16.49 -1.10
C SER A 15 7.14 16.40 -2.59
N LEU A 16 6.96 17.55 -3.27
CA LEU A 16 6.78 17.60 -4.72
C LEU A 16 7.92 16.92 -5.47
N GLN A 17 9.16 17.27 -5.15
CA GLN A 17 10.34 16.69 -5.80
C GLN A 17 10.46 15.19 -5.57
N THR A 18 10.05 14.71 -4.39
CA THR A 18 9.99 13.28 -4.09
C THR A 18 8.99 12.58 -5.01
N MET A 19 7.79 13.15 -5.17
CA MET A 19 6.77 12.61 -6.07
C MET A 19 7.25 12.61 -7.53
N LEU A 20 7.82 13.72 -8.01
CA LEU A 20 8.36 13.84 -9.36
C LEU A 20 9.50 12.84 -9.62
N ARG A 21 10.39 12.65 -8.64
CA ARG A 21 11.45 11.63 -8.72
C ARG A 21 10.86 10.22 -8.80
N THR A 22 9.87 9.87 -7.99
CA THR A 22 9.20 8.56 -8.06
C THR A 22 8.51 8.36 -9.41
N LEU A 23 7.86 9.40 -9.93
CA LEU A 23 7.23 9.36 -11.25
C LEU A 23 8.25 9.16 -12.39
N SER A 24 9.48 9.66 -12.27
CA SER A 24 10.53 9.45 -13.28
C SER A 24 10.94 7.98 -13.49
N TYR A 25 10.62 7.08 -12.55
CA TYR A 25 10.84 5.64 -12.74
C TYR A 25 9.77 4.97 -13.61
N VAL A 26 8.60 5.60 -13.77
CA VAL A 26 7.46 5.10 -14.56
C VAL A 26 7.31 5.88 -15.86
N TYR A 27 7.66 7.16 -15.87
CA TYR A 27 7.52 8.07 -17.01
C TYR A 27 8.91 8.54 -17.47
N PRO A 28 9.50 7.91 -18.51
CA PRO A 28 10.88 8.18 -18.94
C PRO A 28 11.13 9.62 -19.42
N PHE A 29 10.07 10.35 -19.79
CA PHE A 29 10.16 11.75 -20.20
C PHE A 29 10.43 12.72 -19.04
N LEU A 30 10.20 12.30 -17.78
CA LEU A 30 10.47 13.13 -16.62
C LEU A 30 11.95 13.07 -16.23
N PRO A 31 12.61 14.21 -16.00
CA PRO A 31 13.97 14.21 -15.46
C PRO A 31 13.95 13.71 -14.01
N ARG A 32 15.06 13.10 -13.59
CA ARG A 32 15.27 12.69 -12.19
C ARG A 32 15.60 13.93 -11.34
N VAL A 33 14.63 14.39 -10.56
CA VAL A 33 14.78 15.55 -9.66
C VAL A 33 15.37 15.13 -8.31
N THR A 34 16.27 15.94 -7.75
CA THR A 34 16.80 15.77 -6.39
C THR A 34 15.84 16.40 -5.37
N PRO A 35 15.37 15.67 -4.33
CA PRO A 35 14.49 16.22 -3.29
C PRO A 35 15.23 17.06 -2.23
N ASP A 36 15.82 18.19 -2.65
CA ASP A 36 16.57 19.12 -1.82
C ASP A 36 15.69 20.17 -1.10
N GLY A 37 14.44 20.32 -1.53
CA GLY A 37 13.50 21.33 -1.03
C GLY A 37 13.59 22.69 -1.72
N ILE A 38 14.37 22.83 -2.79
CA ILE A 38 14.57 24.07 -3.56
C ILE A 38 13.87 23.96 -4.91
N PHE A 39 12.91 24.85 -5.19
CA PHE A 39 12.20 24.86 -6.48
C PHE A 39 13.08 25.54 -7.55
N GLY A 40 14.11 24.82 -8.01
CA GLY A 40 15.01 25.26 -9.08
C GLY A 40 14.55 24.83 -10.48
N GLU A 41 15.36 25.14 -11.49
CA GLU A 41 15.08 24.88 -12.91
C GLU A 41 14.69 23.43 -13.19
N ARG A 42 15.37 22.46 -12.58
CA ARG A 42 15.06 21.02 -12.73
C ARG A 42 13.67 20.66 -12.20
N THR A 43 13.22 21.31 -11.13
CA THR A 43 11.87 21.07 -10.58
C THR A 43 10.83 21.73 -11.47
N LEU A 44 11.10 22.94 -11.97
CA LEU A 44 10.25 23.65 -12.92
C LEU A 44 10.08 22.86 -14.23
N GLU A 45 11.18 22.37 -14.81
CA GLU A 45 11.19 21.53 -16.01
C GLU A 45 10.31 20.29 -15.83
N ALA A 46 10.48 19.57 -14.72
CA ALA A 46 9.68 18.38 -14.42
C ALA A 46 8.18 18.70 -14.28
N VAL A 47 7.82 19.82 -13.63
CA VAL A 47 6.42 20.27 -13.51
C VAL A 47 5.84 20.62 -14.88
N MET A 48 6.58 21.36 -15.70
CA MET A 48 6.14 21.76 -17.04
C MET A 48 5.94 20.56 -17.98
N LEU A 49 6.85 19.58 -17.93
CA LEU A 49 6.73 18.34 -18.69
C LEU A 49 5.50 17.53 -18.25
N LEU A 50 5.25 17.44 -16.95
CA LEU A 50 4.09 16.74 -16.42
C LEU A 50 2.78 17.44 -16.81
N GLN A 51 2.72 18.77 -16.69
CA GLN A 51 1.57 19.56 -17.18
C GLN A 51 1.36 19.36 -18.67
N ARG A 52 2.42 19.36 -19.48
CA ARG A 52 2.29 19.16 -20.93
C ARG A 52 1.61 17.83 -21.27
N GLU A 53 1.99 16.75 -20.60
CA GLU A 53 1.44 15.42 -20.94
C GLU A 53 0.13 15.06 -20.24
N PHE A 54 -0.09 15.54 -19.01
CA PHE A 54 -1.22 15.07 -18.21
C PHE A 54 -2.17 16.18 -17.77
N PHE A 55 -1.74 17.45 -17.79
CA PHE A 55 -2.54 18.55 -17.26
C PHE A 55 -2.26 19.91 -17.93
N PRO A 56 -2.58 20.09 -19.22
CA PRO A 56 -2.48 21.40 -19.86
C PRO A 56 -3.42 22.41 -19.19
N PRO A 57 -3.05 23.70 -19.08
CA PRO A 57 -1.93 24.36 -19.75
C PRO A 57 -0.58 24.24 -19.01
N VAL A 58 0.52 24.38 -19.77
CA VAL A 58 1.88 24.41 -19.23
C VAL A 58 2.17 25.77 -18.61
N THR A 59 2.07 25.86 -17.27
CA THR A 59 2.28 27.12 -16.53
C THR A 59 3.56 27.11 -15.70
N GLY A 60 4.12 25.92 -15.43
CA GLY A 60 5.23 25.73 -14.50
C GLY A 60 4.87 25.99 -13.03
N ARG A 61 3.61 26.36 -12.75
CA ARG A 61 3.10 26.62 -11.40
C ARG A 61 2.39 25.38 -10.89
N VAL A 62 2.62 25.04 -9.62
CA VAL A 62 1.89 23.96 -8.94
C VAL A 62 0.77 24.57 -8.11
N ASP A 63 -0.41 24.67 -8.72
CA ASP A 63 -1.65 25.00 -8.02
C ASP A 63 -2.31 23.73 -7.44
N GLN A 64 -3.48 23.88 -6.82
CA GLN A 64 -4.19 22.75 -6.21
C GLN A 64 -4.52 21.66 -7.24
N GLY A 65 -4.95 22.03 -8.44
CA GLY A 65 -5.26 21.07 -9.50
C GLY A 65 -4.04 20.28 -9.96
N THR A 66 -2.92 20.98 -10.17
CA THR A 66 -1.63 20.36 -10.53
C THR A 66 -1.13 19.45 -9.40
N TRP A 67 -1.25 19.89 -8.14
CA TRP A 67 -0.86 19.10 -6.98
C TRP A 67 -1.66 17.80 -6.86
N ASP A 68 -2.97 17.88 -7.03
CA ASP A 68 -3.87 16.72 -6.94
C ASP A 68 -3.58 15.72 -8.06
N ALA A 69 -3.33 16.21 -9.29
CA ALA A 69 -2.93 15.37 -10.42
C ALA A 69 -1.60 14.64 -10.16
N ILE A 70 -0.57 15.36 -9.70
CA ILE A 70 0.73 14.77 -9.36
C ILE A 70 0.59 13.73 -8.25
N THR A 71 -0.21 14.03 -7.23
CA THR A 71 -0.47 13.10 -6.11
C THR A 71 -1.18 11.84 -6.59
N ALA A 72 -2.17 11.96 -7.48
CA ALA A 72 -2.88 10.82 -8.02
C ALA A 72 -1.98 9.90 -8.87
N LEU A 73 -1.17 10.50 -9.76
CA LEU A 73 -0.17 9.79 -10.55
C LEU A 73 0.86 9.12 -9.66
N TYR A 74 1.34 9.83 -8.64
CA TYR A 74 2.31 9.32 -7.68
C TYR A 74 1.78 8.08 -6.97
N ARG A 75 0.55 8.11 -6.44
CA ARG A 75 -0.09 6.93 -5.81
C ARG A 75 -0.21 5.75 -6.78
N GLN A 76 -0.48 6.02 -8.06
CA GLN A 76 -0.54 4.96 -9.09
C GLN A 76 0.85 4.38 -9.37
N ALA A 77 1.87 5.22 -9.49
CA ALA A 77 3.25 4.82 -9.67
C ALA A 77 3.77 4.04 -8.46
N GLU A 78 3.48 4.49 -7.24
CA GLU A 78 3.76 3.76 -6.01
C GLU A 78 3.13 2.37 -6.06
N ARG A 79 1.86 2.20 -6.42
CA ARG A 79 1.28 0.84 -6.52
C ARG A 79 1.97 -0.04 -7.55
N ARG A 80 2.49 0.52 -8.66
CA ARG A 80 3.22 -0.23 -9.69
C ARG A 80 4.64 -0.59 -9.23
N LEU A 81 5.33 0.34 -8.58
CA LEU A 81 6.72 0.19 -8.12
C LEU A 81 6.81 -0.56 -6.78
N SER A 82 5.79 -0.39 -5.94
CA SER A 82 5.52 -1.10 -4.69
C SER A 82 4.57 -2.27 -4.94
N ALA A 83 4.42 -2.75 -6.18
CA ALA A 83 4.01 -4.14 -6.34
C ALA A 83 5.01 -4.92 -5.48
N PRO A 84 4.59 -5.56 -4.36
CA PRO A 84 5.51 -6.47 -3.71
C PRO A 84 5.98 -7.37 -4.82
N LEU A 85 7.30 -7.57 -4.96
CA LEU A 85 7.76 -8.70 -5.75
C LEU A 85 6.85 -9.85 -5.32
N PRO A 86 6.18 -10.56 -6.25
CA PRO A 86 5.42 -11.72 -5.88
C PRO A 86 6.46 -12.70 -5.37
N VAL A 87 6.83 -12.60 -4.10
CA VAL A 87 7.74 -13.51 -3.42
C VAL A 87 6.87 -14.73 -3.25
N THR A 88 6.77 -15.48 -4.34
CA THR A 88 6.00 -16.69 -4.40
C THR A 88 6.82 -17.70 -3.66
N THR A 89 6.60 -17.78 -2.36
CA THR A 89 7.28 -18.75 -1.53
C THR A 89 6.66 -20.11 -1.75
N SER A 90 7.55 -21.09 -1.84
CA SER A 90 7.22 -22.50 -1.91
C SER A 90 7.46 -23.13 -0.54
N PRO A 91 6.81 -24.25 -0.22
CA PRO A 91 7.13 -25.01 0.97
C PRO A 91 8.64 -25.29 1.07
N GLY A 92 9.24 -24.99 2.23
CA GLY A 92 10.67 -25.13 2.49
C GLY A 92 11.50 -23.84 2.39
N ASP A 93 11.00 -22.80 1.71
CA ASP A 93 11.71 -21.51 1.59
C ASP A 93 11.87 -20.83 2.96
N GLU A 94 12.96 -20.08 3.13
CA GLU A 94 13.22 -19.29 4.35
C GLU A 94 13.46 -17.83 3.96
N ILE A 95 12.52 -16.96 4.34
CA ILE A 95 12.51 -15.55 3.96
C ILE A 95 11.96 -14.72 5.12
N VAL A 96 12.69 -13.68 5.52
CA VAL A 96 12.32 -12.81 6.65
C VAL A 96 10.92 -12.21 6.54
N HIS A 97 10.42 -11.96 5.31
CA HIS A 97 9.08 -11.43 5.06
C HIS A 97 7.95 -12.40 5.45
N LEU A 98 8.21 -13.71 5.53
CA LEU A 98 7.22 -14.69 6.00
C LEU A 98 6.87 -14.51 7.47
N ASN A 99 7.71 -13.85 8.28
CA ASN A 99 7.38 -13.55 9.67
C ASN A 99 6.08 -12.72 9.78
N SER A 100 5.88 -11.76 8.89
CA SER A 100 4.67 -10.93 8.86
C SER A 100 3.45 -11.75 8.47
N VAL A 101 3.58 -12.61 7.46
CA VAL A 101 2.52 -13.52 7.00
C VAL A 101 2.11 -14.50 8.10
N GLN A 102 3.08 -15.13 8.76
CA GLN A 102 2.84 -16.04 9.89
C GLN A 102 2.20 -15.31 11.07
N SER A 103 2.58 -14.07 11.32
CA SER A 103 1.95 -13.23 12.35
C SER A 103 0.50 -12.89 12.00
N MET A 104 0.20 -12.63 10.72
CA MET A 104 -1.17 -12.41 10.25
C MET A 104 -2.03 -13.66 10.42
N PHE A 105 -1.52 -14.84 10.05
CA PHE A 105 -2.21 -16.11 10.31
C PHE A 105 -2.41 -16.37 11.80
N ARG A 106 -1.43 -16.03 12.64
CA ARG A 106 -1.59 -16.11 14.10
C ARG A 106 -2.72 -15.23 14.61
N GLY A 107 -2.80 -13.99 14.14
CA GLY A 107 -3.91 -13.09 14.47
C GLY A 107 -5.25 -13.66 14.00
N LEU A 108 -5.33 -14.15 12.77
CA LEU A 108 -6.55 -14.73 12.21
C LEU A 108 -6.97 -16.02 12.92
N GLY A 109 -6.05 -16.88 13.32
CA GLY A 109 -6.35 -18.10 14.09
C GLY A 109 -6.94 -17.83 15.47
N SER A 110 -6.92 -16.59 15.96
CA SER A 110 -7.64 -16.21 17.19
C SER A 110 -9.14 -15.94 16.97
N VAL A 111 -9.56 -15.76 15.71
CA VAL A 111 -10.92 -15.29 15.34
C VAL A 111 -11.59 -16.17 14.28
N LEU A 112 -10.83 -16.87 13.45
CA LEU A 112 -11.32 -17.73 12.38
C LEU A 112 -10.96 -19.20 12.64
N ASP A 113 -11.96 -20.07 12.49
CA ASP A 113 -11.76 -21.52 12.55
C ASP A 113 -11.02 -22.02 11.29
N GLY A 114 -10.16 -23.02 11.49
CA GLY A 114 -9.44 -23.70 10.41
C GLY A 114 -8.10 -23.07 10.00
N VAL A 115 -7.71 -21.94 10.60
CA VAL A 115 -6.34 -21.41 10.52
C VAL A 115 -5.51 -22.06 11.61
N GLU A 116 -4.39 -22.70 11.23
CA GLU A 116 -3.47 -23.37 12.13
C GLU A 116 -2.25 -22.48 12.41
N PRO A 117 -2.22 -21.71 13.52
CA PRO A 117 -1.15 -20.78 13.79
C PRO A 117 0.17 -21.52 14.05
N GLY A 118 1.17 -21.27 13.19
CA GLY A 118 2.52 -21.82 13.32
C GLY A 118 3.48 -20.93 14.13
N ALA A 119 4.74 -21.36 14.16
CA ALA A 119 5.83 -20.53 14.64
C ALA A 119 6.04 -19.34 13.67
N VAL A 120 6.40 -18.18 14.24
CA VAL A 120 6.83 -17.01 13.45
C VAL A 120 8.35 -17.10 13.35
N ASN A 121 8.81 -17.78 12.31
CA ASN A 121 10.22 -18.17 12.13
C ASN A 121 10.76 -17.80 10.74
N GLY A 122 9.90 -17.31 9.83
CA GLY A 122 10.29 -16.94 8.47
C GLY A 122 10.49 -18.14 7.55
N ARG A 123 10.26 -19.38 8.01
CA ARG A 123 10.30 -20.60 7.21
C ARG A 123 8.91 -20.95 6.71
N HIS A 124 8.77 -21.24 5.43
CA HIS A 124 7.56 -21.80 4.87
C HIS A 124 7.41 -23.27 5.31
N ASP A 125 6.95 -23.46 6.54
CA ASP A 125 6.75 -24.73 7.20
C ASP A 125 5.33 -25.30 7.00
N GLY A 126 5.09 -26.50 7.54
CA GLY A 126 3.82 -27.21 7.40
C GLY A 126 2.57 -26.38 7.75
N PRO A 127 2.54 -25.68 8.91
CA PRO A 127 1.44 -24.77 9.24
C PRO A 127 1.26 -23.64 8.22
N THR A 128 2.36 -23.03 7.76
CA THR A 128 2.30 -21.97 6.74
C THR A 128 1.70 -22.50 5.43
N THR A 129 2.12 -23.68 4.98
CA THR A 129 1.58 -24.34 3.78
C THR A 129 0.09 -24.66 3.93
N ARG A 130 -0.34 -25.25 5.06
CA ARG A 130 -1.76 -25.59 5.29
C ARG A 130 -2.66 -24.36 5.35
N ASN A 131 -2.19 -23.27 5.94
CA ASN A 131 -2.93 -22.01 5.97
C ASN A 131 -3.07 -21.38 4.59
N LEU A 132 -2.05 -21.50 3.73
CA LEU A 132 -2.13 -21.05 2.34
C LEU A 132 -3.07 -21.93 1.52
N GLN A 133 -3.06 -23.25 1.74
CA GLN A 133 -4.03 -24.16 1.15
C GLN A 133 -5.46 -23.83 1.61
N TRP A 134 -5.64 -23.51 2.89
CA TRP A 134 -6.93 -23.06 3.44
C TRP A 134 -7.43 -21.80 2.73
N LEU A 135 -6.57 -20.79 2.52
CA LEU A 135 -6.92 -19.58 1.75
C LEU A 135 -7.29 -19.91 0.29
N GLN A 136 -6.54 -20.79 -0.36
CA GLN A 136 -6.77 -21.20 -1.74
C GLN A 136 -8.08 -21.95 -1.88
N ARG A 137 -8.36 -22.89 -0.97
CA ARG A 137 -9.62 -23.63 -0.90
C ARG A 137 -10.82 -22.70 -0.72
N ALA A 138 -10.71 -21.73 0.19
CA ALA A 138 -11.77 -20.74 0.41
C ALA A 138 -12.08 -19.91 -0.85
N GLY A 139 -11.09 -19.69 -1.71
CA GLY A 139 -11.25 -19.04 -3.01
C GLY A 139 -11.62 -19.98 -4.17
N GLY A 140 -11.81 -21.28 -3.93
CA GLY A 140 -12.08 -22.28 -4.98
C GLY A 140 -10.89 -22.52 -5.93
N ARG A 141 -9.66 -22.27 -5.46
CA ARG A 141 -8.41 -22.35 -6.24
C ARG A 141 -7.60 -23.60 -5.87
N PRO A 142 -6.67 -24.06 -6.74
CA PRO A 142 -5.79 -25.18 -6.42
C PRO A 142 -4.99 -24.94 -5.13
N GLU A 143 -4.99 -25.94 -4.25
CA GLU A 143 -4.34 -25.92 -2.92
C GLU A 143 -2.83 -26.16 -3.02
N THR A 144 -2.14 -25.30 -3.76
CA THR A 144 -0.69 -25.40 -4.00
C THR A 144 0.15 -25.15 -2.74
N GLY A 145 -0.43 -24.48 -1.74
CA GLY A 145 0.26 -24.08 -0.53
C GLY A 145 1.35 -23.04 -0.75
N ARG A 146 1.42 -22.42 -1.93
CA ARG A 146 2.35 -21.33 -2.25
C ARG A 146 1.76 -19.99 -1.84
N LEU A 147 2.60 -19.05 -1.40
CA LEU A 147 2.17 -17.65 -1.19
C LEU A 147 2.14 -16.94 -2.55
N ASP A 148 1.11 -17.18 -3.34
CA ASP A 148 0.86 -16.43 -4.58
C ASP A 148 0.25 -15.04 -4.30
N PRO A 149 0.28 -14.10 -5.27
CA PRO A 149 -0.23 -12.74 -5.07
C PRO A 149 -1.69 -12.66 -4.62
N GLU A 150 -2.52 -13.59 -5.10
CA GLU A 150 -3.94 -13.63 -4.79
C GLU A 150 -4.18 -14.17 -3.35
N SER A 151 -3.38 -15.15 -2.93
CA SER A 151 -3.34 -15.64 -1.55
C SER A 151 -2.84 -14.55 -0.58
N GLN A 152 -1.83 -13.76 -0.99
CA GLN A 152 -1.37 -12.60 -0.22
C GLN A 152 -2.47 -11.55 -0.08
N HIS A 153 -3.14 -11.19 -1.18
CA HIS A 153 -4.24 -10.22 -1.15
C HIS A 153 -5.39 -10.66 -0.23
N THR A 154 -5.76 -11.95 -0.31
CA THR A 154 -6.81 -12.53 0.54
C THR A 154 -6.44 -12.47 2.02
N LEU A 155 -5.19 -12.82 2.36
CA LEU A 155 -4.68 -12.76 3.73
C LEU A 155 -4.75 -11.33 4.30
N GLU A 156 -4.28 -10.36 3.55
CA GLU A 156 -4.30 -8.93 3.95
C GLU A 156 -5.74 -8.45 4.17
N GLN A 157 -6.66 -8.84 3.28
CA GLN A 157 -8.08 -8.49 3.41
C GLN A 157 -8.70 -9.09 4.67
N LEU A 158 -8.52 -10.39 4.92
CA LEU A 158 -9.06 -11.06 6.10
C LEU A 158 -8.47 -10.48 7.38
N TYR A 159 -7.15 -10.28 7.43
CA TYR A 159 -6.48 -9.71 8.60
C TYR A 159 -7.00 -8.31 8.92
N ARG A 160 -7.18 -7.48 7.89
CA ARG A 160 -7.78 -6.15 8.06
C ARG A 160 -9.20 -6.25 8.64
N ILE A 161 -10.05 -7.11 8.08
CA ILE A 161 -11.47 -7.22 8.47
C ILE A 161 -11.61 -7.75 9.91
N PHE A 162 -10.90 -8.80 10.26
CA PHE A 162 -11.15 -9.53 11.50
C PHE A 162 -10.18 -9.18 12.64
N VAL A 163 -8.97 -8.71 12.34
CA VAL A 163 -7.97 -8.40 13.37
C VAL A 163 -7.83 -6.88 13.54
N THR A 164 -7.56 -6.14 12.46
CA THR A 164 -7.35 -4.68 12.56
C THR A 164 -8.61 -3.92 12.95
N HIS A 165 -9.78 -4.26 12.37
CA HIS A 165 -11.03 -3.60 12.75
C HIS A 165 -11.56 -4.04 14.13
N ALA A 166 -11.23 -5.26 14.59
CA ALA A 166 -11.59 -5.72 15.93
C ALA A 166 -10.81 -5.02 17.05
N GLN A 167 -9.67 -4.39 16.74
CA GLN A 167 -8.82 -3.67 17.69
C GLN A 167 -9.22 -2.19 17.90
N SER A 168 -10.30 -1.70 17.26
CA SER A 168 -10.80 -0.33 17.41
C SER A 168 -12.20 -0.30 18.05
N PRO A 169 -12.34 -0.25 19.39
CA PRO A 169 -13.63 -0.35 20.09
C PRO A 169 -14.58 0.86 19.94
N TRP A 170 -14.27 1.87 19.12
CA TRP A 170 -14.98 3.17 19.16
C TRP A 170 -16.12 3.34 18.17
N LEU A 171 -16.68 2.26 17.61
CA LEU A 171 -17.89 2.31 16.77
C LEU A 171 -19.10 1.55 17.34
N THR A 172 -18.99 0.95 18.52
CA THR A 172 -20.13 0.31 19.23
C THR A 172 -20.54 1.11 20.47
N ARG A 173 -20.73 2.44 20.32
CA ARG A 173 -21.46 3.23 21.32
C ARG A 173 -22.91 3.45 20.84
N PRO A 174 -23.90 2.70 21.35
CA PRO A 174 -25.32 2.94 21.04
C PRO A 174 -25.82 4.30 21.55
N GLU A 175 -25.02 5.02 22.34
CA GLU A 175 -25.34 6.32 22.95
C GLU A 175 -25.39 7.51 21.96
N LEU A 176 -25.04 7.32 20.68
CA LEU A 176 -25.08 8.38 19.66
C LEU A 176 -26.17 8.20 18.59
N LEU A 177 -27.04 7.20 18.72
CA LEU A 177 -28.24 7.06 17.89
C LEU A 177 -29.48 7.48 18.70
N GLY A 178 -29.61 8.80 18.87
CA GLY A 178 -30.88 9.52 18.99
C GLY A 178 -31.88 9.06 20.05
N GLY A 179 -31.92 9.82 21.15
CA GLY A 179 -33.20 10.12 21.77
C GLY A 179 -34.04 11.01 20.85
N SER A 180 -35.31 10.65 20.67
CA SER A 180 -36.50 11.50 20.79
C SER A 180 -37.72 10.59 20.77
#